data_AF-A0A842YD59-F1
#
_entry.id   AF-A0A842YD59-F1
#
_cell.length_a   1.000
_cell.length_b   1.000
_cell.length_c   1.000
_cell.angle_alpha   90.00
_cell.angle_beta   90.00
_cell.angle_gamma   90.00
#
_symmetry.space_group_name_H-M   'P 1'
#
loop_
_entity.id
_entity.type
_entity.pdbx_description
1 polymer ?
#
loop_
_entity_poly.entity_id
_entity_poly.type
_entity_poly.pdbx_seq_one_letter_code
_entity_poly.pdbx_strand_id
1 'polypeptide(L)'
;MLENLVEGYFVKTLDNLIFEVKGVVHPIDRIIAYVRYVPDIVSSESVLSFQKIYDLREREEYLKDNHSEYLWFSETHGRILQAVPHERVKQVLDPVEHMAQIRENSSALSIATSSLVDMLLEYTDIDRRNIGVTGSQLVGVARETSDIDLIVFGKAMCDKFYRRLRESYDEIPGIEHYQGELLNEHVTFRWGDLIMYQDALREIERKKIL
;
A
#
# COMPACT_ATOMS: atom_id res chain seq x y z
N MET A 1 -19.77 -7.63 -1.36
CA MET A 1 -18.67 -6.88 -0.73
C MET A 1 -17.38 -6.86 -1.55
N LEU A 2 -17.14 -7.81 -2.47
CA LEU A 2 -15.90 -7.84 -3.29
C LEU A 2 -15.93 -6.91 -4.53
N GLU A 3 -17.09 -6.38 -4.89
CA GLU A 3 -17.29 -5.62 -6.14
C GLU A 3 -16.74 -4.18 -6.12
N ASN A 4 -16.33 -3.67 -4.94
CA ASN A 4 -15.87 -2.28 -4.78
C ASN A 4 -14.45 -2.20 -4.20
N LEU A 5 -13.66 -3.26 -4.31
CA LEU A 5 -12.26 -3.19 -3.90
C LEU A 5 -11.49 -2.30 -4.87
N VAL A 6 -10.59 -1.51 -4.31
CA VAL A 6 -9.74 -0.56 -5.04
C VAL A 6 -8.33 -0.62 -4.47
N GLU A 7 -7.39 0.03 -5.15
CA GLU A 7 -6.01 0.14 -4.67
C GLU A 7 -5.93 0.61 -3.20
N GLY A 8 -4.97 0.05 -2.47
CA GLY A 8 -4.80 0.22 -1.01
C GLY A 8 -5.45 -0.87 -0.17
N TYR A 9 -6.49 -1.54 -0.68
CA TYR A 9 -7.01 -2.75 -0.06
C TYR A 9 -6.04 -3.91 -0.23
N PHE A 10 -6.10 -4.86 0.71
CA PHE A 10 -5.43 -6.15 0.59
C PHE A 10 -6.46 -7.28 0.67
N VAL A 11 -6.19 -8.40 0.03
CA VAL A 11 -7.01 -9.61 0.13
C VAL A 11 -6.15 -10.78 0.58
N LYS A 12 -6.60 -11.47 1.62
CA LYS A 12 -6.01 -12.73 2.08
C LYS A 12 -6.76 -13.89 1.47
N THR A 13 -6.03 -14.85 0.91
CA THR A 13 -6.63 -16.02 0.24
C THR A 13 -6.80 -17.21 1.19
N LEU A 14 -7.52 -18.22 0.73
CA LEU A 14 -7.66 -19.51 1.43
C LEU A 14 -6.30 -20.21 1.62
N ASP A 15 -5.37 -20.01 0.69
CA ASP A 15 -3.99 -20.51 0.73
C ASP A 15 -3.06 -19.70 1.66
N ASN A 16 -3.63 -18.73 2.41
CA ASN A 16 -2.91 -17.80 3.27
C ASN A 16 -1.87 -16.94 2.53
N LEU A 17 -2.05 -16.65 1.24
CA LEU A 17 -1.32 -15.59 0.55
C LEU A 17 -2.02 -14.26 0.82
N ILE A 18 -1.28 -13.15 0.76
CA ILE A 18 -1.87 -11.80 0.83
C ILE A 18 -1.49 -11.01 -0.41
N PHE A 19 -2.53 -10.54 -1.11
CA PHE A 19 -2.41 -9.77 -2.33
C PHE A 19 -2.78 -8.31 -2.09
N GLU A 20 -1.99 -7.42 -2.67
CA GLU A 20 -2.23 -5.98 -2.74
C GLU A 20 -3.15 -5.71 -3.95
N VAL A 21 -4.33 -5.12 -3.72
CA VAL A 21 -5.29 -4.81 -4.79
C VAL A 21 -4.72 -3.73 -5.71
N LYS A 22 -4.91 -3.88 -7.03
CA LYS A 22 -4.38 -2.96 -8.04
C LYS A 22 -5.46 -2.43 -8.98
N GLY A 23 -5.50 -1.11 -9.11
CA GLY A 23 -6.51 -0.40 -9.89
C GLY A 23 -7.83 -0.22 -9.15
N VAL A 24 -8.85 0.21 -9.90
CA VAL A 24 -10.20 0.52 -9.37
C VAL A 24 -11.32 -0.20 -10.13
N VAL A 25 -10.95 -1.03 -11.10
CA VAL A 25 -11.87 -1.79 -11.95
C VAL A 25 -11.37 -3.23 -12.00
N HIS A 26 -12.29 -4.16 -11.75
CA HIS A 26 -12.00 -5.58 -11.69
C HIS A 26 -12.97 -6.37 -12.57
N PRO A 27 -12.57 -7.54 -13.11
CA PRO A 27 -13.50 -8.46 -13.74
C PRO A 27 -14.55 -8.97 -12.75
N ILE A 28 -15.65 -9.50 -13.27
CA ILE A 28 -16.81 -9.89 -12.45
C ILE A 28 -16.54 -11.05 -11.47
N ASP A 29 -15.55 -11.90 -11.78
CA ASP A 29 -15.28 -13.15 -11.07
C ASP A 29 -13.99 -13.11 -10.23
N ARG A 30 -13.22 -12.03 -10.31
CA ARG A 30 -11.89 -11.93 -9.68
C ARG A 30 -11.48 -10.50 -9.42
N ILE A 31 -10.56 -10.34 -8.47
CA ILE A 31 -9.94 -9.05 -8.14
C ILE A 31 -8.54 -9.02 -8.74
N ILE A 32 -8.20 -7.96 -9.47
CA ILE A 32 -6.82 -7.75 -9.92
C ILE A 32 -6.01 -7.34 -8.69
N ALA A 33 -5.13 -8.23 -8.24
CA ALA A 33 -4.34 -8.03 -7.05
C ALA A 33 -3.03 -8.80 -7.20
N TYR A 34 -1.94 -8.23 -6.69
CA TYR A 34 -0.59 -8.79 -6.84
C TYR A 34 -0.10 -9.31 -5.50
N VAL A 35 0.44 -10.54 -5.49
CA VAL A 35 0.94 -11.16 -4.26
C VAL A 35 2.01 -10.26 -3.67
N ARG A 36 1.91 -10.01 -2.37
CA ARG A 36 2.86 -9.16 -1.64
C ARG A 36 3.47 -9.89 -0.47
N TYR A 37 2.69 -10.73 0.19
CA TYR A 37 3.11 -11.51 1.35
C TYR A 37 2.74 -12.97 1.15
N VAL A 38 3.72 -13.84 1.41
CA VAL A 38 3.58 -15.31 1.33
C VAL A 38 3.89 -15.92 2.69
N PRO A 39 3.27 -17.05 3.07
CA PRO A 39 3.61 -17.73 4.32
C PRO A 39 5.11 -18.05 4.37
N ASP A 40 5.73 -17.79 5.51
CA ASP A 40 7.09 -18.23 5.77
C ASP A 40 7.07 -19.75 6.04
N ILE A 41 7.77 -20.52 5.21
CA ILE A 41 7.83 -21.98 5.31
C ILE A 41 8.79 -22.40 6.45
N VAL A 42 9.64 -21.48 6.93
CA VAL A 42 10.73 -21.77 7.88
C VAL A 42 10.29 -21.60 9.35
N SER A 43 9.19 -20.88 9.62
CA SER A 43 8.78 -20.62 11.00
C SER A 43 8.28 -21.90 11.68
N SER A 44 9.06 -22.41 12.63
CA SER A 44 8.70 -23.51 13.53
C SER A 44 7.68 -23.11 14.60
N GLU A 45 7.18 -21.87 14.55
CA GLU A 45 6.24 -21.33 15.54
C GLU A 45 4.80 -21.55 15.11
N SER A 46 3.90 -21.73 16.09
CA SER A 46 2.46 -21.84 15.94
C SER A 46 1.77 -20.57 15.41
N VAL A 47 2.54 -19.58 14.96
CA VAL A 47 2.11 -18.27 14.48
C VAL A 47 2.49 -18.17 13.00
N LEU A 48 1.49 -18.01 12.13
CA LEU A 48 1.71 -17.73 10.71
C LEU A 48 2.51 -16.43 10.55
N SER A 49 3.79 -16.55 10.18
CA SER A 49 4.60 -15.42 9.73
C SER A 49 4.56 -15.28 8.21
N PHE A 50 4.90 -14.09 7.73
CA PHE A 50 4.85 -13.74 6.32
C PHE A 50 6.19 -13.21 5.83
N GLN A 51 6.60 -13.64 4.64
CA GLN A 51 7.69 -13.05 3.89
C GLN A 51 7.13 -12.09 2.84
N LYS A 52 7.71 -10.89 2.76
CA LYS A 52 7.38 -9.88 1.75
C LYS A 52 8.22 -10.11 0.49
N ILE A 53 7.57 -10.21 -0.67
CA ILE A 53 8.25 -10.28 -1.98
C ILE A 53 8.19 -8.89 -2.62
N TYR A 54 9.36 -8.31 -2.90
CA TYR A 54 9.44 -6.94 -3.42
C TYR A 54 9.33 -6.91 -4.94
N ASP A 55 10.18 -7.68 -5.63
CA ASP A 55 10.30 -7.66 -7.08
C ASP A 55 9.06 -8.25 -7.77
N LEU A 56 8.65 -7.63 -8.88
CA LEU A 56 7.45 -8.05 -9.60
C LEU A 56 7.64 -9.38 -10.35
N ARG A 57 8.86 -9.66 -10.85
CA ARG A 57 9.17 -10.91 -11.53
C ARG A 57 9.22 -12.05 -10.52
N GLU A 58 9.86 -11.85 -9.37
CA GLU A 58 9.88 -12.83 -8.27
C GLU A 58 8.47 -13.20 -7.81
N ARG A 59 7.56 -12.23 -7.72
CA ARG A 59 6.14 -12.50 -7.40
C ARG A 59 5.48 -13.38 -8.45
N GLU A 60 5.72 -13.10 -9.73
CA GLU A 60 5.14 -13.87 -10.83
C GLU A 60 5.72 -15.29 -10.87
N GLU A 61 7.03 -15.44 -10.70
CA GLU A 61 7.72 -16.74 -10.61
C GLU A 61 7.20 -17.57 -9.44
N TYR A 62 7.07 -16.96 -8.25
CA TYR A 62 6.49 -17.63 -7.08
C TYR A 62 5.10 -18.19 -7.37
N LEU A 63 4.23 -17.40 -8.02
CA LEU A 63 2.89 -17.86 -8.37
C LEU A 63 2.93 -18.94 -9.46
N LYS A 64 3.80 -18.84 -10.47
CA LYS A 64 3.95 -19.88 -11.49
C LYS A 64 4.28 -21.23 -10.88
N ASP A 65 5.20 -21.25 -9.91
CA ASP A 65 5.72 -22.48 -9.33
C ASP A 65 4.79 -23.08 -8.27
N ASN A 66 4.04 -22.25 -7.54
CA ASN A 66 3.30 -22.70 -6.35
C ASN A 66 1.77 -22.52 -6.45
N HIS A 67 1.29 -21.50 -7.16
CA HIS A 67 -0.13 -21.11 -7.17
C HIS A 67 -0.58 -20.51 -8.51
N SER A 68 -0.43 -21.29 -9.58
CA SER A 68 -0.67 -20.84 -10.95
C SER A 68 -2.13 -20.41 -11.18
N GLU A 69 -3.07 -20.80 -10.33
CA GLU A 69 -4.47 -20.37 -10.40
C GLU A 69 -4.67 -18.86 -10.21
N TYR A 70 -3.70 -18.16 -9.61
CA TYR A 70 -3.73 -16.71 -9.44
C TYR A 70 -3.15 -15.96 -10.64
N LEU A 71 -2.69 -16.67 -11.67
CA LEU A 71 -2.24 -16.09 -12.94
C LEU A 71 -3.33 -16.21 -13.98
N TRP A 72 -3.83 -15.07 -14.45
CA TRP A 72 -4.97 -15.00 -15.35
C TRP A 72 -4.63 -14.21 -16.61
N PHE A 73 -4.93 -14.77 -17.78
CA PHE A 73 -4.83 -14.02 -19.03
C PHE A 73 -6.03 -13.05 -19.16
N SER A 74 -5.74 -11.76 -19.08
CA SER A 74 -6.73 -10.71 -19.27
C SER A 74 -6.85 -10.36 -20.74
N GLU A 75 -7.98 -10.69 -21.38
CA GLU A 75 -8.24 -10.31 -22.77
C GLU A 75 -8.20 -8.79 -22.97
N THR A 76 -8.80 -8.03 -22.05
CA THR A 76 -8.82 -6.56 -22.10
C THR A 76 -7.42 -5.94 -22.09
N HIS A 77 -6.47 -6.55 -21.36
CA HIS A 77 -5.10 -6.04 -21.27
C HIS A 77 -4.12 -6.76 -22.22
N GLY A 78 -4.55 -7.83 -22.88
CA GLY A 78 -3.73 -8.65 -23.77
C GLY A 78 -2.53 -9.32 -23.09
N ARG A 79 -2.58 -9.56 -21.78
CA ARG A 79 -1.46 -10.13 -21.01
C ARG A 79 -1.92 -10.90 -19.77
N ILE A 80 -1.01 -11.70 -19.22
CA ILE A 80 -1.21 -12.34 -17.92
C ILE A 80 -1.12 -11.28 -16.82
N LEU A 81 -2.09 -11.28 -15.92
CA LEU A 81 -2.15 -10.49 -14.70
C LEU A 81 -2.25 -11.43 -13.50
N GLN A 82 -1.82 -10.93 -12.34
CA GLN A 82 -2.15 -11.57 -11.07
C GLN A 82 -3.59 -11.18 -10.67
N ALA A 83 -4.41 -12.17 -10.35
CA ALA A 83 -5.78 -11.93 -9.94
C ALA A 83 -6.28 -13.03 -8.99
N VAL A 84 -7.08 -12.63 -8.00
CA VAL A 84 -7.64 -13.53 -6.99
C VAL A 84 -9.11 -13.82 -7.35
N PRO A 85 -9.47 -15.07 -7.71
CA PRO A 85 -10.87 -15.44 -7.89
C PRO A 85 -11.67 -15.18 -6.61
N HIS A 86 -12.91 -14.70 -6.74
CA HIS A 86 -13.74 -14.37 -5.58
C HIS A 86 -13.91 -15.54 -4.59
N GLU A 87 -14.03 -16.77 -5.10
CA GLU A 87 -14.14 -17.99 -4.30
C GLU A 87 -12.88 -18.32 -3.48
N ARG A 88 -11.72 -17.76 -3.84
CA ARG A 88 -10.45 -17.94 -3.13
C ARG A 88 -10.19 -16.85 -2.08
N VAL A 89 -11.04 -15.82 -2.02
CA VAL A 89 -10.91 -14.75 -1.02
C VAL A 89 -11.39 -15.26 0.35
N LYS A 90 -10.46 -15.30 1.30
CA LYS A 90 -10.75 -15.64 2.71
C LYS A 90 -11.16 -14.42 3.51
N GLN A 91 -10.46 -13.30 3.30
CA GLN A 91 -10.68 -12.06 4.04
C GLN A 91 -10.26 -10.86 3.19
N VAL A 92 -11.04 -9.79 3.29
CA VAL A 92 -10.65 -8.45 2.80
C VAL A 92 -10.05 -7.68 3.97
N LEU A 93 -8.92 -7.01 3.71
CA LEU A 93 -8.28 -6.09 4.65
C LEU A 93 -8.60 -4.66 4.18
N ASP A 94 -9.46 -3.98 4.92
CA ASP A 94 -9.93 -2.63 4.63
C ASP A 94 -9.07 -1.57 5.35
N PRO A 95 -8.43 -0.64 4.62
CA PRO A 95 -7.58 0.40 5.21
C PRO A 95 -8.29 1.34 6.19
N VAL A 96 -9.56 1.68 5.91
CA VAL A 96 -10.35 2.62 6.73
C VAL A 96 -10.84 1.92 7.99
N GLU A 97 -11.33 0.68 7.87
CA GLU A 97 -11.70 -0.12 9.05
C GLU A 97 -10.48 -0.37 9.95
N HIS A 98 -9.33 -0.68 9.36
CA HIS A 98 -8.09 -0.88 10.11
C HIS A 98 -7.63 0.40 10.83
N MET A 99 -7.77 1.57 10.19
CA MET A 99 -7.47 2.85 10.82
C MET A 99 -8.31 3.09 12.09
N ALA A 100 -9.56 2.63 12.13
CA ALA A 100 -10.39 2.71 13.35
C ALA A 100 -9.82 1.83 14.48
N GLN A 101 -9.32 0.64 14.15
CA GLN A 101 -8.73 -0.31 15.11
C GLN A 101 -7.38 0.19 15.66
N ILE A 102 -6.55 0.84 14.83
CA ILE A 102 -5.25 1.40 15.24
C ILE A 102 -5.39 2.35 16.43
N ARG A 103 -6.50 3.09 16.55
CA ARG A 103 -6.74 4.03 17.66
C ARG A 103 -6.88 3.38 19.02
N GLU A 104 -7.26 2.11 19.04
CA GLU A 104 -7.41 1.33 20.27
C GLU A 104 -6.09 0.66 20.68
N ASN A 105 -5.06 0.74 19.83
CA ASN A 105 -3.75 0.12 20.02
C ASN A 105 -2.75 1.11 20.64
N SER A 106 -2.02 0.66 21.66
CA SER A 106 -1.06 1.47 22.43
C SER A 106 0.40 1.34 21.98
N SER A 107 0.69 0.66 20.86
CA SER A 107 2.05 0.61 20.29
C SER A 107 2.52 1.99 19.83
N ALA A 108 3.84 2.22 19.84
CA ALA A 108 4.38 3.52 19.48
C ALA A 108 4.06 3.88 18.02
N LEU A 109 4.16 2.91 17.11
CA LEU A 109 3.75 3.07 15.71
C LEU A 109 2.26 3.42 15.58
N SER A 110 1.37 2.78 16.34
CA SER A 110 -0.08 3.07 16.26
C SER A 110 -0.41 4.48 16.75
N ILE A 111 0.28 4.94 17.80
CA ILE A 111 0.17 6.31 18.32
C ILE A 111 0.70 7.30 17.28
N ALA A 112 1.88 7.05 16.70
CA ALA A 112 2.46 7.90 15.66
C ALA A 112 1.54 8.00 14.43
N THR A 113 1.00 6.86 13.99
CA THR A 113 0.06 6.78 12.87
C THR A 113 -1.21 7.58 13.15
N SER A 114 -1.82 7.38 14.31
CA SER A 114 -3.04 8.11 14.69
C SER A 114 -2.80 9.61 14.79
N SER A 115 -1.66 10.02 15.35
CA SER A 115 -1.29 11.44 15.48
C SER A 115 -1.04 12.09 14.12
N LEU A 116 -0.33 11.40 13.22
CA LEU A 116 -0.11 11.87 11.85
C LEU A 116 -1.44 12.02 11.11
N VAL A 117 -2.34 11.03 11.19
CA VAL A 117 -3.66 11.11 10.54
C VAL A 117 -4.50 12.25 11.11
N ASP A 118 -4.51 12.45 12.43
CA ASP A 118 -5.28 13.56 13.04
C ASP A 118 -4.77 14.92 12.60
N MET A 119 -3.45 15.10 12.58
CA MET A 119 -2.81 16.32 12.07
C MET A 119 -3.17 16.52 10.59
N LEU A 120 -3.03 15.51 9.73
CA LEU A 120 -3.38 15.65 8.31
C LEU A 120 -4.85 15.99 8.11
N LEU A 121 -5.77 15.42 8.91
CA LEU A 121 -7.20 15.73 8.85
C LEU A 121 -7.49 17.19 9.23
N GLU A 122 -6.83 17.72 10.25
CA GLU A 122 -6.97 19.11 10.69
C GLU A 122 -6.60 20.11 9.57
N TYR A 123 -5.48 19.88 8.90
CA TYR A 123 -5.01 20.78 7.84
C TYR A 123 -5.73 20.60 6.50
N THR A 124 -6.27 19.41 6.23
CA THR A 124 -6.89 19.11 4.93
C THR A 124 -8.40 19.17 4.91
N ASP A 125 -9.05 19.14 6.08
CA ASP A 125 -10.50 19.19 6.24
C ASP A 125 -11.22 18.07 5.43
N ILE A 126 -10.54 16.93 5.19
CA ILE A 126 -11.20 15.74 4.62
C ILE A 126 -11.89 14.94 5.72
N ASP A 127 -12.92 14.18 5.37
CA ASP A 127 -13.57 13.29 6.33
C ASP A 127 -12.68 12.09 6.64
N ARG A 128 -12.62 11.69 7.91
CA ARG A 128 -11.84 10.53 8.37
C ARG A 128 -12.20 9.25 7.62
N ARG A 129 -13.45 9.10 7.18
CA ARG A 129 -13.91 7.93 6.39
C ARG A 129 -13.24 7.85 5.00
N ASN A 130 -12.53 8.89 4.59
CA ASN A 130 -11.82 8.95 3.32
C ASN A 130 -10.31 8.76 3.47
N ILE A 131 -9.79 8.46 4.66
CA ILE A 131 -8.37 8.14 4.86
C ILE A 131 -8.23 6.80 5.59
N GLY A 132 -7.28 5.99 5.17
CA GLY A 132 -6.98 4.69 5.77
C GLY A 132 -5.48 4.43 5.85
N VAL A 133 -5.13 3.36 6.56
CA VAL A 133 -3.75 2.87 6.68
C VAL A 133 -3.63 1.56 5.91
N THR A 134 -2.64 1.47 5.04
CA THR A 134 -2.38 0.29 4.19
C THR A 134 -1.02 -0.35 4.53
N GLY A 135 -0.49 -1.17 3.62
CA GLY A 135 0.84 -1.72 3.73
C GLY A 135 1.02 -2.66 4.92
N SER A 136 2.17 -2.54 5.59
CA SER A 136 2.57 -3.51 6.61
C SER A 136 1.68 -3.50 7.86
N GLN A 137 1.13 -2.33 8.23
CA GLN A 137 0.22 -2.20 9.37
C GLN A 137 -1.11 -2.90 9.09
N LEU A 138 -1.71 -2.65 7.91
CA LEU A 138 -2.96 -3.30 7.49
C LEU A 138 -2.85 -4.83 7.47
N VAL A 139 -1.69 -5.35 7.10
CA VAL A 139 -1.40 -6.78 7.05
C VAL A 139 -1.12 -7.37 8.44
N GLY A 140 -0.80 -6.53 9.44
CA GLY A 140 -0.46 -6.97 10.79
C GLY A 140 0.97 -7.49 10.94
N VAL A 141 1.88 -7.06 10.05
CA VAL A 141 3.30 -7.48 10.04
C VAL A 141 4.26 -6.30 10.25
N ALA A 142 3.73 -5.13 10.57
CA ALA A 142 4.50 -3.95 10.89
C ALA A 142 5.33 -4.14 12.17
N ARG A 143 6.48 -3.47 12.21
CA ARG A 143 7.35 -3.32 13.39
C ARG A 143 7.40 -1.85 13.76
N GLU A 144 7.90 -1.51 14.95
CA GLU A 144 8.02 -0.11 15.39
C GLU A 144 8.88 0.78 14.46
N THR A 145 9.72 0.17 13.62
CA THR A 145 10.53 0.86 12.60
C THR A 145 9.93 0.81 11.19
N SER A 146 8.68 0.35 11.04
CA SER A 146 8.00 0.31 9.75
C SER A 146 7.51 1.68 9.34
N ASP A 147 7.53 1.94 8.03
CA ASP A 147 6.92 3.13 7.44
C ASP A 147 5.41 3.13 7.66
N ILE A 148 4.83 4.33 7.71
CA ILE A 148 3.38 4.55 7.78
C ILE A 148 2.87 4.77 6.35
N ASP A 149 2.15 3.78 5.83
CA ASP A 149 1.54 3.85 4.50
C ASP A 149 0.08 4.35 4.61
N LEU A 150 -0.19 5.58 4.18
CA LEU A 150 -1.54 6.15 4.17
C LEU A 150 -2.18 6.08 2.77
N ILE A 151 -3.50 5.96 2.73
CA ILE A 151 -4.28 6.10 1.50
C ILE A 151 -5.48 7.01 1.69
N VAL A 152 -5.74 7.89 0.72
CA VAL A 152 -6.93 8.75 0.66
C VAL A 152 -7.84 8.29 -0.46
N PHE A 153 -9.13 8.13 -0.16
CA PHE A 153 -10.14 7.62 -1.09
C PHE A 153 -11.03 8.70 -1.68
N GLY A 154 -11.30 8.55 -2.98
CA GLY A 154 -12.23 9.38 -3.72
C GLY A 154 -11.56 10.60 -4.37
N LYS A 155 -11.74 10.75 -5.69
CA LYS A 155 -11.07 11.80 -6.48
C LYS A 155 -11.19 13.20 -5.86
N ALA A 156 -12.40 13.61 -5.50
CA ALA A 156 -12.63 14.94 -4.94
C ALA A 156 -11.91 15.14 -3.59
N MET A 157 -11.79 14.08 -2.78
CA MET A 157 -11.08 14.13 -1.50
C MET A 157 -9.58 14.15 -1.72
N CYS A 158 -9.04 13.36 -2.65
CA CYS A 158 -7.63 13.42 -3.03
C CYS A 158 -7.24 14.81 -3.56
N ASP A 159 -8.08 15.40 -4.42
CA ASP A 159 -7.86 16.76 -4.96
C ASP A 159 -7.87 17.80 -3.83
N LYS A 160 -8.83 17.69 -2.89
CA LYS A 160 -8.90 18.57 -1.71
C LYS A 160 -7.67 18.39 -0.80
N PHE A 161 -7.31 17.14 -0.50
CA PHE A 161 -6.18 16.78 0.35
C PHE A 161 -4.88 17.37 -0.19
N TYR A 162 -4.55 17.09 -1.45
CA TYR A 162 -3.33 17.61 -2.09
C TYR A 162 -3.31 19.13 -2.18
N ARG A 163 -4.45 19.76 -2.50
CA ARG A 163 -4.53 21.22 -2.60
C ARG A 163 -4.27 21.86 -1.24
N ARG A 164 -4.93 21.36 -0.18
CA ARG A 164 -4.78 21.89 1.18
C ARG A 164 -3.38 21.69 1.73
N LEU A 165 -2.81 20.49 1.60
CA LEU A 165 -1.42 20.25 2.00
C LEU A 165 -0.44 21.18 1.30
N ARG A 166 -0.65 21.47 0.00
CA ARG A 166 0.19 22.43 -0.71
C ARG A 166 0.02 23.86 -0.20
N GLU A 167 -1.20 24.26 0.13
CA GLU A 167 -1.53 25.60 0.66
C GLU A 167 -0.92 25.83 2.05
N SER A 168 -0.86 24.79 2.89
CA SER A 168 -0.45 24.90 4.30
C SER A 168 0.85 24.17 4.63
N TYR A 169 1.64 23.75 3.64
CA TYR A 169 2.76 22.81 3.85
C TYR A 169 3.72 23.25 4.95
N ASP A 170 4.20 24.49 4.86
CA ASP A 170 5.16 25.08 5.80
C ASP A 170 4.58 25.30 7.22
N GLU A 171 3.27 25.17 7.37
CA GLU A 171 2.55 25.31 8.64
C GLU A 171 2.34 23.97 9.34
N ILE A 172 2.59 22.84 8.67
CA ILE A 172 2.35 21.51 9.22
C ILE A 172 3.56 21.03 10.03
N PRO A 173 3.43 20.82 11.35
CA PRO A 173 4.57 20.45 12.18
C PRO A 173 5.13 19.07 11.81
N GLY A 174 6.46 18.97 11.71
CA GLY A 174 7.15 17.69 11.53
C GLY A 174 7.05 17.10 10.11
N ILE A 175 6.58 17.88 9.13
CA ILE A 175 6.64 17.51 7.72
C ILE A 175 7.76 18.31 7.05
N GLU A 176 8.62 17.61 6.32
CA GLU A 176 9.77 18.20 5.63
C GLU A 176 9.89 17.64 4.22
N HIS A 177 10.25 18.49 3.27
CA HIS A 177 10.55 18.02 1.92
C HIS A 177 11.81 17.18 1.91
N TYR A 178 11.84 16.13 1.08
CA TYR A 178 13.08 15.41 0.80
C TYR A 178 14.15 16.35 0.24
N GLN A 179 15.29 16.43 0.93
CA GLN A 179 16.43 17.26 0.56
C GLN A 179 17.75 16.52 0.81
N GLY A 180 18.85 17.09 0.30
CA GLY A 180 20.21 16.59 0.58
C GLY A 180 20.39 15.11 0.23
N GLU A 181 20.96 14.37 1.16
CA GLU A 181 21.27 12.94 1.00
C GLU A 181 20.01 12.07 1.07
N LEU A 182 19.05 12.41 1.92
CA LEU A 182 17.78 11.68 2.01
C LEU A 182 17.05 11.66 0.65
N LEU A 183 17.06 12.78 -0.07
CA LEU A 183 16.54 12.84 -1.44
C LEU A 183 17.33 11.93 -2.40
N ASN A 184 18.66 11.89 -2.29
CA ASN A 184 19.50 11.03 -3.14
C ASN A 184 19.22 9.54 -2.88
N GLU A 185 19.08 9.15 -1.61
CA GLU A 185 18.73 7.80 -1.20
C GLU A 185 17.36 7.40 -1.76
N HIS A 186 16.35 8.27 -1.66
CA HIS A 186 15.02 7.99 -2.24
C HIS A 186 15.02 7.90 -3.76
N VAL A 187 15.78 8.77 -4.46
CA VAL A 187 15.91 8.70 -5.92
C VAL A 187 16.58 7.38 -6.32
N THR A 188 17.64 6.99 -5.63
CA THR A 188 18.37 5.73 -5.91
C THR A 188 17.50 4.52 -5.61
N PHE A 189 16.79 4.52 -4.49
CA PHE A 189 15.87 3.45 -4.10
C PHE A 189 14.75 3.25 -5.13
N ARG A 190 14.15 4.34 -5.65
CA ARG A 190 13.04 4.26 -6.61
C ARG A 190 13.49 4.04 -8.05
N TRP A 191 14.65 4.57 -8.41
CA TRP A 191 15.05 4.73 -9.82
C TRP A 191 16.52 4.35 -10.08
N GLY A 192 17.12 3.49 -9.25
CA GLY A 192 18.55 3.15 -9.33
C GLY A 192 19.01 2.67 -10.72
N ASP A 193 18.13 1.98 -11.46
CA ASP A 193 18.42 1.51 -12.82
C ASP A 193 18.44 2.63 -13.88
N LEU A 194 17.95 3.83 -13.53
CA LEU A 194 17.80 4.99 -14.42
C LEU A 194 18.81 6.10 -14.09
N ILE A 195 20.03 5.72 -13.67
CA ILE A 195 21.06 6.66 -13.20
C ILE A 195 21.39 7.79 -14.20
N MET A 196 21.25 7.54 -15.50
CA MET A 196 21.48 8.57 -16.53
C MET A 196 20.48 9.74 -16.47
N TYR A 197 19.35 9.58 -15.78
CA TYR A 197 18.31 10.61 -15.61
C TYR A 197 18.24 11.14 -14.17
N GLN A 198 19.26 10.87 -13.34
CA GLN A 198 19.22 11.13 -11.91
C GLN A 198 18.87 12.58 -11.55
N ASP A 199 19.41 13.58 -12.26
CA ASP A 199 19.10 14.98 -12.01
C ASP A 199 17.62 15.32 -12.27
N ALA A 200 17.08 14.80 -13.38
CA ALA A 200 15.66 15.01 -13.72
C ALA A 200 14.74 14.29 -12.72
N LEU A 201 15.11 13.09 -12.30
CA LEU A 201 14.36 12.30 -11.31
C LEU A 201 14.43 12.94 -9.93
N ARG A 202 15.56 13.53 -9.55
CA ARG A 202 15.72 14.31 -8.33
C ARG A 202 14.78 15.51 -8.30
N GLU A 203 14.65 16.22 -9.43
CA GLU A 203 13.69 17.33 -9.55
C GLU A 203 12.22 16.89 -9.47
N ILE A 204 11.90 15.68 -9.95
CA ILE A 204 10.56 15.10 -9.82
C ILE A 204 10.27 14.70 -8.38
N GLU A 205 11.19 13.97 -7.73
CA GLU A 205 11.04 13.52 -6.34
C GLU A 205 10.94 14.71 -5.37
N ARG A 206 11.76 15.76 -5.56
CA ARG A 206 11.75 16.97 -4.72
C ARG A 206 10.42 17.72 -4.74
N LYS A 207 9.65 17.62 -5.83
CA LYS A 207 8.36 18.32 -6.00
C LYS A 207 7.19 17.58 -5.36
N LYS A 208 7.41 16.37 -4.85
CA LYS A 208 6.37 15.62 -4.13
C LYS A 208 6.09 16.31 -2.80
N ILE A 209 4.80 16.42 -2.48
CA ILE A 209 4.33 17.05 -1.23
C ILE A 209 4.44 16.05 -0.08
N LEU A 210 4.17 14.77 -0.35
CA LEU A 210 4.38 13.63 0.54
C LEU A 210 4.97 12.48 -0.29
#